data_AF-A0A2T5K5G7-F1
#
_entry.id   AF-A0A2T5K5G7-F1
#
_cell.length_a   1.000
_cell.length_b   1.000
_cell.length_c   1.000
_cell.angle_alpha   90.00
_cell.angle_beta   90.00
_cell.angle_gamma   90.00
#
_symmetry.space_group_name_H-M   'P 1'
#
loop_
_entity.id
_entity.type
_entity.pdbx_description
1 polymer ?
#
loop_
_entity_poly.entity_id
_entity_poly.type
_entity_poly.pdbx_seq_one_letter_code
_entity_poly.pdbx_strand_id
1 'polypeptide(L)'
;MSQYAVYIRTKEGDIERTKNVICGFPHISQAPYGSLAPYIHEEPLEGFPENIVLWARSIGPTVGIAPLDACANFRDQNSAT
;
A
#
# COMPACT_ATOMS: atom_id res chain seq x y z
N MET A 1 -1.21 15.65 -1.91
CA MET A 1 -1.15 14.55 -2.89
C MET A 1 -0.69 13.31 -2.17
N SER A 2 -1.41 12.19 -2.30
CA SER A 2 -0.99 10.94 -1.68
C SER A 2 0.26 10.39 -2.39
N GLN A 3 1.19 9.84 -1.60
CA GLN A 3 2.43 9.25 -2.06
C GLN A 3 2.49 7.79 -1.63
N TYR A 4 3.15 6.95 -2.43
CA TYR A 4 3.24 5.52 -2.16
C TYR A 4 4.64 4.99 -2.45
N ALA A 5 5.14 4.14 -1.55
CA ALA A 5 6.30 3.30 -1.79
C ALA A 5 5.92 2.19 -2.78
N VAL A 6 6.86 1.82 -3.64
CA VAL A 6 6.67 0.72 -4.60
C VAL A 6 7.39 -0.53 -4.12
N TYR A 7 6.66 -1.65 -4.16
CA TYR A 7 7.11 -2.98 -3.78
C TYR A 7 7.07 -3.95 -4.94
N ILE A 8 7.98 -4.93 -4.92
CA ILE A 8 7.99 -6.07 -5.83
C ILE A 8 7.90 -7.33 -4.98
N ARG A 9 6.97 -8.22 -5.33
CA ARG A 9 7.00 -9.61 -4.87
C ARG A 9 7.59 -10.46 -5.98
N THR A 10 8.64 -11.23 -5.68
CA THR A 10 9.32 -12.09 -6.65
C THR A 10 8.53 -13.38 -6.90
N LYS A 11 9.03 -14.24 -7.79
CA LYS A 11 8.41 -15.55 -8.03
C LYS A 11 8.60 -16.47 -6.82
N GLU A 12 9.70 -16.28 -6.11
CA GLU A 12 10.11 -17.01 -4.91
C GLU A 12 9.30 -16.59 -3.68
N GLY A 13 8.62 -15.44 -3.76
CA GLY A 13 7.79 -14.88 -2.69
C GLY A 13 8.50 -13.81 -1.87
N ASP A 14 9.76 -13.50 -2.19
CA ASP A 14 10.50 -12.42 -1.54
C ASP A 14 9.87 -11.07 -1.85
N ILE A 15 9.84 -10.19 -0.85
CA ILE A 15 9.29 -8.85 -0.96
C ILE A 15 10.45 -7.85 -0.92
N GLU A 16 10.50 -6.96 -1.91
CA GLU A 16 11.49 -5.92 -2.02
C GLU A 16 10.83 -4.54 -2.07
N ARG A 17 11.29 -3.62 -1.20
CA ARG A 17 10.92 -2.21 -1.26
C ARG A 17 11.87 -1.47 -2.19
N THR A 18 11.36 -0.92 -3.28
CA THR A 18 12.17 -0.15 -4.22
C THR A 18 12.47 1.25 -3.67
N LYS A 19 13.41 1.96 -4.31
CA LYS A 19 13.68 3.38 -4.01
C LYS A 19 12.68 4.35 -4.68
N ASN A 20 11.73 3.82 -5.45
CA ASN A 20 10.78 4.62 -6.20
C ASN A 20 9.60 5.02 -5.32
N VAL A 21 9.10 6.23 -5.56
CA VAL A 21 7.89 6.77 -4.97
C VAL A 21 6.97 7.21 -6.09
N ILE A 22 5.71 6.80 -6.02
CA ILE A 22 4.68 7.26 -6.96
C ILE A 22 3.76 8.25 -6.25
N CYS A 23 3.31 9.27 -6.97
CA CYS A 23 2.45 10.32 -6.46
C CYS A 23 1.27 10.57 -7.41
N GLY A 24 0.23 11.25 -6.91
CA GLY A 24 -0.87 11.73 -7.76
C GLY A 24 -2.01 10.73 -7.97
N PHE A 25 -2.04 9.60 -7.26
CA PHE A 25 -3.24 8.79 -7.18
C PHE A 25 -4.29 9.49 -6.29
N PRO A 26 -5.56 9.60 -6.72
CA PRO A 26 -6.64 10.08 -5.86
C PRO A 26 -6.71 9.18 -4.61
N HIS A 27 -6.99 9.79 -3.45
CA HIS A 27 -6.94 9.17 -2.11
C HIS A 27 -7.41 7.71 -2.13
N ILE A 28 -6.46 6.78 -2.14
CA ILE A 28 -6.79 5.35 -2.18
C ILE A 28 -7.36 4.86 -0.85
N SER A 29 -7.25 5.70 0.19
CA SER A 29 -7.74 5.45 1.54
C SER A 29 -9.27 5.58 1.69
N GLN A 30 -10.01 5.99 0.65
CA GLN A 30 -11.46 6.23 0.76
C GLN A 30 -12.31 5.56 -0.31
N ALA A 31 -11.70 4.97 -1.33
CA ALA A 31 -12.46 4.42 -2.44
C ALA A 31 -12.71 2.91 -2.23
N PRO A 32 -13.95 2.41 -2.40
CA PRO A 32 -14.18 0.99 -2.51
C PRO A 32 -13.29 0.42 -3.63
N TYR A 33 -12.74 -0.78 -3.41
CA TYR A 33 -11.69 -1.44 -4.21
C TYR A 33 -11.79 -1.26 -5.74
N GLY A 34 -12.99 -1.04 -6.30
CA GLY A 34 -13.23 -0.70 -7.70
C GLY A 34 -12.56 0.57 -8.23
N SER A 35 -12.20 1.55 -7.40
CA SER A 35 -11.45 2.76 -7.86
C SER A 35 -9.93 2.59 -7.83
N LEU A 36 -9.42 1.48 -7.29
CA LEU A 36 -7.99 1.21 -7.10
C LEU A 36 -7.39 0.29 -8.15
N ALA A 37 -8.16 -0.07 -9.18
CA ALA A 37 -7.65 -0.81 -10.33
C ALA A 37 -6.36 -0.13 -10.83
N PRO A 38 -5.19 -0.80 -10.72
CA PRO A 38 -5.01 -2.26 -10.79
C PRO A 38 -4.77 -3.03 -9.47
N TYR A 39 -4.77 -2.41 -8.28
CA TYR A 39 -4.42 -3.07 -7.01
C TYR A 39 -5.64 -3.71 -6.33
N ILE A 40 -5.66 -5.03 -6.23
CA ILE A 40 -6.85 -5.84 -5.88
C ILE A 40 -6.69 -6.67 -4.61
N HIS A 41 -5.49 -6.73 -4.04
CA HIS A 41 -5.20 -7.58 -2.90
C HIS A 41 -4.40 -6.82 -1.85
N GLU A 42 -4.89 -6.80 -0.62
CA GLU A 42 -4.24 -6.17 0.52
C GLU A 42 -3.53 -7.24 1.35
N GLU A 43 -2.29 -6.96 1.74
CA GLU A 43 -1.46 -7.87 2.53
C GLU A 43 -0.67 -7.06 3.58
N PRO A 44 -0.59 -7.51 4.85
CA PRO A 44 0.31 -6.94 5.84
C PRO A 44 1.77 -7.12 5.43
N LEU A 45 2.60 -6.10 5.72
CA LEU A 45 4.06 -6.19 5.57
C LEU A 45 4.71 -6.28 6.94
N GLU A 46 5.58 -7.27 7.12
CA GLU A 46 6.42 -7.40 8.31
C GLU A 46 7.86 -6.99 8.00
N GLY A 47 8.49 -6.21 8.89
CA GLY A 47 9.88 -5.79 8.75
C GLY A 47 10.14 -4.63 7.78
N PHE A 48 9.09 -3.97 7.27
CA PHE A 48 9.19 -2.79 6.42
C PHE A 48 8.70 -1.52 7.13
N PRO A 49 9.05 -0.32 6.64
CA PRO A 49 8.55 0.94 7.21
C PRO A 49 7.03 1.10 7.07
N GLU A 50 6.44 0.55 6.00
CA GLU A 50 5.01 0.55 5.75
C GLU A 50 4.36 -0.76 6.21
N ASN A 51 3.16 -0.68 6.79
CA ASN A 51 2.50 -1.82 7.45
C ASN A 51 1.62 -2.66 6.51
N ILE A 52 1.16 -2.08 5.40
CA ILE A 52 0.21 -2.71 4.48
C ILE A 52 0.61 -2.38 3.05
N VAL A 53 0.57 -3.38 2.18
CA VAL A 53 0.78 -3.24 0.75
C VAL A 53 -0.48 -3.67 -0.01
N LEU A 54 -0.77 -2.90 -1.06
CA LEU A 54 -1.82 -3.20 -2.03
C LEU A 54 -1.17 -3.75 -3.29
N TRP A 55 -1.42 -5.02 -3.60
CA TRP A 55 -0.85 -5.76 -4.72
C TRP A 55 -1.76 -5.75 -5.94
N ALA A 56 -1.15 -5.70 -7.13
CA ALA A 56 -1.86 -5.85 -8.41
C ALA A 56 -2.36 -7.28 -8.68
N ARG A 57 -1.91 -8.26 -7.89
CA ARG A 57 -2.28 -9.68 -7.99
C ARG A 57 -2.18 -10.32 -6.62
N SER A 58 -3.10 -11.22 -6.29
CA SER A 58 -3.09 -11.92 -5.01
C SER A 58 -1.95 -12.92 -4.85
N ILE A 59 -1.54 -13.61 -5.92
CA ILE A 59 -0.53 -14.70 -5.87
C ILE A 59 0.54 -14.52 -6.93
N GLY A 60 1.77 -14.95 -6.64
CA GLY A 60 2.88 -14.95 -7.59
C GLY A 60 3.55 -13.58 -7.74
N PRO A 61 4.45 -13.44 -8.73
CA PRO A 61 5.23 -12.23 -8.92
C PRO A 61 4.32 -11.05 -9.29
N THR A 62 4.48 -9.93 -8.60
CA THR A 62 3.58 -8.79 -8.74
C THR A 62 4.22 -7.50 -8.22
N VAL A 63 3.58 -6.37 -8.54
CA VAL A 63 3.95 -5.05 -8.02
C VAL A 63 2.89 -4.60 -7.03
N GLY A 64 3.34 -3.97 -5.94
CA GLY A 64 2.48 -3.45 -4.90
C GLY A 64 2.83 -2.02 -4.54
N ILE A 65 1.88 -1.35 -3.90
CA ILE A 65 2.05 0.00 -3.39
C ILE A 65 1.67 0.05 -1.92
N ALA A 66 2.44 0.79 -1.14
CA ALA A 66 2.13 1.02 0.26
C ALA A 66 2.08 2.54 0.51
N PRO A 67 1.07 3.05 1.23
CA PRO A 67 0.98 4.47 1.52
C PRO A 67 2.21 4.94 2.29
N LEU A 68 2.86 5.99 1.78
CA LEU A 68 3.82 6.72 2.57
C LEU A 68 3.04 7.61 3.52
N ASP A 69 3.19 7.38 4.80
CA ASP A 69 2.61 8.26 5.81
C ASP A 69 3.21 9.66 5.69
N ALA A 70 2.46 10.59 5.10
CA ALA A 70 2.57 11.99 5.47
C ALA A 70 1.84 12.15 6.80
N CYS A 71 2.44 11.67 7.89
CA CYS A 71 1.83 11.55 9.22
C CYS A 71 0.69 10.52 9.26
N ALA A 72 0.98 9.37 9.87
CA ALA A 72 0.03 8.32 10.22
C ALA A 72 -0.98 8.81 11.27
N ASN A 73 -1.84 9.78 10.94
CA ASN A 73 -3.02 10.09 11.75
C ASN A 73 -4.16 9.10 11.46
N PHE A 74 -3.82 7.81 11.36
CA PHE A 74 -4.78 6.71 11.37
C PHE A 74 -4.78 6.08 12.76
N ARG A 75 -5.08 6.90 13.79
CA ARG A 75 -5.63 6.53 15.11
C ARG A 75 -5.63 7.78 16.02
N ASP A 76 -6.66 8.63 15.91
CA ASP A 76 -7.15 9.49 17.01
C ASP A 76 -8.44 10.25 16.63
N GLN A 77 -9.42 9.55 16.02
CA GLN A 77 -10.79 10.08 15.89
C GLN A 77 -11.86 9.10 16.39
N ASN A 78 -11.55 8.31 17.43
CA ASN A 78 -12.58 7.59 18.17
C ASN A 78 -12.20 7.42 19.65
N SER A 79 -12.16 8.53 20.37
CA SER A 79 -12.43 8.57 21.81
C SER A 79 -13.38 9.75 22.06
N ALA A 80 -14.63 9.57 21.64
CA ALA A 80 -15.75 10.30 22.20
C ALA A 80 -16.29 9.47 23.37
N THR A 81 -16.04 9.89 24.60
CA THR A 81 -17.01 9.94 25.71
C THR A 81 -16.46 10.86 26.79
#